data_AF-A0A2Z6S1E4-F1
#
_entry.id   AF-A0A2Z6S1E4-F1
#
_cell.length_a   1.000
_cell.length_b   1.000
_cell.length_c   1.000
_cell.angle_alpha   90.00
_cell.angle_beta   90.00
_cell.angle_gamma   90.00
#
_symmetry.space_group_name_H-M   'P 1'
#
loop_
_entity.id
_entity.type
_entity.pdbx_description
1 polymer ?
#
loop_
_entity_poly.entity_id
_entity_poly.type
_entity_poly.pdbx_seq_one_letter_code
_entity_poly.pdbx_strand_id
1 'polypeptide(L)'
;MNPHAFDFGDVDNDKDNEFVIGNLKGELSVFKGISAANDGQPYVTCSGLGTVGDIKNSGKNSIVCVNAEGQCHIFDLTLSNESAPTTHEENIPTSLKKNNDAQTPAMRPLIIDSTKVIEKPTLTLSVPVNCNRILIADIDDDGINEIVLARTDRVLQVFNFQIPSLPIDSAASIKAPLTKEQPYLEEKKKWYFDGQITSLSTAKDPATSSPLLIIGQPGGHFIIIEKNEKETSFPIQVSGDQSGEEFTEVSTEIVKGTKFKNGKRVDVLALITMDGRIAFLVRIDISIFIITFVSS
;
A
#
# COMPACT_ATOMS: atom_id res chain seq x y z
N MET A 1 8.61 -8.83 13.33
CA MET A 1 8.38 -8.17 12.03
C MET A 1 6.96 -7.62 12.09
N ASN A 2 6.73 -6.36 11.75
CA ASN A 2 5.35 -5.86 11.63
C ASN A 2 4.75 -6.55 10.39
N PRO A 3 3.65 -7.33 10.50
CA PRO A 3 3.12 -8.10 9.38
C PRO A 3 2.61 -7.23 8.23
N HIS A 4 2.48 -5.92 8.43
CA HIS A 4 2.08 -4.93 7.40
C HIS A 4 3.27 -4.18 6.82
N ALA A 5 4.49 -4.67 7.05
CA ALA A 5 5.68 -4.06 6.51
C ALA A 5 6.02 -4.63 5.12
N PHE A 6 5.14 -5.35 4.45
CA PHE A 6 5.39 -5.81 3.09
C PHE A 6 4.15 -5.67 2.21
N ASP A 7 4.36 -5.59 0.89
CA ASP A 7 3.29 -5.51 -0.11
C ASP A 7 3.73 -6.17 -1.42
N PHE A 8 2.78 -6.49 -2.30
CA PHE A 8 3.02 -6.96 -3.66
C PHE A 8 2.33 -6.05 -4.67
N GLY A 9 3.06 -5.60 -5.68
CA GLY A 9 2.48 -4.81 -6.76
C GLY A 9 3.48 -4.47 -7.85
N ASP A 10 2.97 -4.03 -9.00
CA ASP A 10 3.76 -3.52 -10.13
C ASP A 10 4.25 -2.10 -9.82
N VAL A 11 5.30 -2.04 -9.00
CA VAL A 11 5.91 -0.83 -8.46
C VAL A 11 6.63 -0.05 -9.56
N ASP A 12 7.27 -0.77 -10.48
CA ASP A 12 8.10 -0.17 -11.51
C ASP A 12 7.41 -0.01 -12.88
N ASN A 13 6.10 -0.32 -12.90
CA ASN A 13 5.13 -0.10 -13.97
C ASN A 13 5.45 -0.86 -15.26
N ASP A 14 6.01 -2.06 -15.13
CA ASP A 14 6.37 -2.92 -16.26
C ASP A 14 5.44 -4.13 -16.45
N LYS A 15 4.37 -4.21 -15.64
CA LYS A 15 3.31 -5.24 -15.62
C LYS A 15 3.66 -6.54 -14.90
N ASP A 16 4.86 -6.66 -14.32
CA ASP A 16 5.18 -7.72 -13.37
C ASP A 16 5.04 -7.19 -11.93
N ASN A 17 4.73 -8.08 -10.97
CA ASN A 17 4.63 -7.67 -9.57
C ASN A 17 5.99 -7.81 -8.86
N GLU A 18 6.36 -6.78 -8.12
CA GLU A 18 7.48 -6.78 -7.18
C GLU A 18 7.00 -7.11 -5.77
N PHE A 19 7.92 -7.65 -4.97
CA PHE A 19 7.77 -7.78 -3.52
C PHE A 19 8.45 -6.60 -2.84
N VAL A 20 7.68 -5.83 -2.07
CA VAL A 20 8.16 -4.68 -1.31
C VAL A 20 8.17 -5.03 0.17
N ILE A 21 9.23 -4.69 0.91
CA ILE A 21 9.30 -4.91 2.35
C ILE A 21 10.07 -3.78 3.06
N GLY A 22 9.47 -3.24 4.11
CA GLY A 22 10.02 -2.30 5.07
C GLY A 22 10.52 -2.98 6.34
N ASN A 23 11.48 -2.36 7.02
CA ASN A 23 11.95 -2.78 8.32
C ASN A 23 11.77 -1.68 9.38
N LEU A 24 12.04 -2.03 10.65
CA LEU A 24 11.84 -1.13 11.79
C LEU A 24 12.83 0.04 11.85
N LYS A 25 13.95 -0.03 11.12
CA LYS A 25 14.88 1.10 10.97
C LYS A 25 14.39 2.11 9.94
N GLY A 26 13.22 1.84 9.36
CA GLY A 26 12.70 2.55 8.22
C GLY A 26 13.02 1.82 6.93
N GLU A 27 14.12 1.10 6.74
CA GLU A 27 14.54 0.66 5.39
C GLU A 27 13.48 -0.17 4.63
N LEU A 28 13.07 0.30 3.45
CA LEU A 28 12.25 -0.37 2.44
C LEU A 28 13.17 -1.06 1.44
N SER A 29 12.74 -2.17 0.88
CA SER A 29 13.46 -2.98 -0.10
C SER A 29 12.46 -3.52 -1.11
N VAL A 30 12.76 -3.39 -2.40
CA VAL A 30 11.94 -3.87 -3.52
C VAL A 30 12.69 -5.00 -4.20
N PHE A 31 12.03 -6.14 -4.33
CA PHE A 31 12.54 -7.36 -4.94
C PHE A 31 11.71 -7.68 -6.18
N LYS A 32 12.39 -7.86 -7.32
CA LYS A 32 11.82 -8.39 -8.55
C LYS A 32 12.36 -9.81 -8.72
N GLY A 33 11.60 -10.70 -9.37
CA GLY A 33 11.88 -12.14 -9.45
C GLY A 33 13.31 -12.54 -9.88
N ILE A 34 13.62 -13.83 -9.70
CA ILE A 34 14.95 -14.43 -9.80
C ILE A 34 15.62 -14.16 -11.16
N SER A 35 16.34 -13.04 -11.27
CA SER A 35 17.39 -12.92 -12.28
C SER A 35 18.57 -13.74 -11.80
N ALA A 36 19.02 -14.72 -12.59
CA ALA A 36 20.11 -15.65 -12.26
C ALA A 36 21.45 -14.98 -11.85
N ALA A 37 21.53 -13.65 -11.92
CA ALA A 37 22.67 -12.84 -11.51
C ALA A 37 22.56 -12.24 -10.09
N ASN A 38 21.36 -12.14 -9.48
CA ASN A 38 21.13 -11.44 -8.21
C ASN A 38 20.22 -12.24 -7.27
N ASP A 39 20.71 -13.37 -6.78
CA ASP A 39 19.97 -14.23 -5.84
C ASP A 39 19.82 -13.52 -4.48
N GLY A 40 18.63 -12.96 -4.22
CA GLY A 40 18.22 -12.44 -2.90
C GLY A 40 18.64 -11.00 -2.55
N GLN A 41 19.16 -10.20 -3.48
CA GLN A 41 19.42 -8.76 -3.23
C GLN A 41 18.26 -7.89 -3.70
N PRO A 42 17.86 -6.86 -2.92
CA PRO A 42 16.83 -5.93 -3.36
C PRO A 42 17.35 -5.10 -4.54
N TYR A 43 16.49 -4.94 -5.55
CA TYR A 43 16.78 -4.10 -6.71
C TYR A 43 16.72 -2.60 -6.35
N VAL A 44 15.93 -2.24 -5.33
CA VAL A 44 15.80 -0.87 -4.81
C VAL A 44 15.62 -0.87 -3.29
N THR A 45 16.16 0.12 -2.58
CA THR A 45 15.90 0.32 -1.14
C THR A 45 15.54 1.77 -0.81
N CYS A 46 14.54 2.02 0.05
CA CYS A 46 14.22 3.36 0.59
C CYS A 46 13.80 3.28 2.08
N SER A 47 12.86 4.05 2.63
CA SER A 47 12.39 3.83 4.02
C SER A 47 10.90 4.15 4.30
N GLY A 48 10.22 3.30 5.09
CA GLY A 48 8.86 3.44 5.66
C GLY A 48 8.06 2.13 5.65
N LEU A 49 6.96 2.05 6.41
CA LEU A 49 5.89 1.08 6.16
C LEU A 49 5.14 1.54 4.90
N GLY A 50 4.95 0.70 3.90
CA GLY A 50 4.40 1.13 2.62
C GLY A 50 3.37 0.23 1.97
N THR A 51 2.56 0.80 1.09
CA THR A 51 1.67 0.11 0.15
C THR A 51 1.93 0.59 -1.28
N VAL A 52 1.57 -0.21 -2.28
CA VAL A 52 1.74 0.08 -3.71
C VAL A 52 0.40 0.38 -4.37
N GLY A 53 0.30 1.50 -5.09
CA GLY A 53 -0.90 1.81 -5.88
C GLY A 53 -0.84 3.14 -6.64
N ASP A 54 -1.78 3.35 -7.55
CA ASP A 54 -1.92 4.58 -8.35
C ASP A 54 -2.61 5.70 -7.57
N ILE A 55 -1.91 6.20 -6.55
CA ILE A 55 -2.34 7.30 -5.66
C ILE A 55 -2.62 8.61 -6.40
N LYS A 56 -1.96 8.85 -7.53
CA LYS A 56 -2.08 10.09 -8.32
C LYS A 56 -3.16 10.02 -9.39
N ASN A 57 -3.83 8.87 -9.54
CA ASN A 57 -4.85 8.65 -10.57
C ASN A 57 -4.33 8.96 -11.98
N SER A 58 -3.11 8.48 -12.25
CA SER A 58 -2.35 8.74 -13.48
C SER A 58 -2.13 7.49 -14.34
N GLY A 59 -2.67 6.34 -13.89
CA GLY A 59 -2.41 5.02 -14.44
C GLY A 59 -1.03 4.47 -14.09
N LYS A 60 -0.34 5.05 -13.08
CA LYS A 60 1.00 4.63 -12.66
C LYS A 60 1.05 4.42 -11.15
N ASN A 61 1.56 3.27 -10.74
CA ASN A 61 1.74 2.95 -9.33
C ASN A 61 2.93 3.70 -8.74
N SER A 62 2.76 4.09 -7.48
CA SER A 62 3.80 4.63 -6.61
C SER A 62 3.88 3.77 -5.34
N ILE A 63 5.02 3.81 -4.67
CA ILE A 63 5.11 3.34 -3.27
C ILE A 63 4.67 4.48 -2.37
N VAL A 64 3.80 4.19 -1.41
CA VAL A 64 3.29 5.16 -0.45
C VAL A 64 3.59 4.69 0.95
N CYS A 65 4.36 5.47 1.70
CA CYS A 65 4.72 5.17 3.08
C CYS A 65 4.17 6.21 4.05
N VAL A 66 3.63 5.77 5.19
CA VAL A 66 3.21 6.68 6.27
C VAL A 66 4.07 6.45 7.51
N ASN A 67 4.66 7.52 8.04
CA ASN A 67 5.44 7.46 9.27
C ASN A 67 4.60 7.87 10.50
N ALA A 68 5.18 7.67 11.69
CA ALA A 68 4.51 7.99 12.96
C ALA A 68 4.29 9.50 13.18
N GLU A 69 5.00 10.35 12.43
CA GLU A 69 4.93 11.81 12.52
C GLU A 69 3.80 12.41 11.67
N GLY A 70 3.00 11.57 11.00
CA GLY A 70 1.92 12.05 10.14
C GLY A 70 2.41 12.55 8.79
N GLN A 71 3.53 12.00 8.29
CA GLN A 71 4.01 12.25 6.94
C GLN A 71 3.70 11.06 6.04
N CYS A 72 3.14 11.35 4.88
CA CYS A 72 2.89 10.42 3.78
C CYS A 72 3.91 10.68 2.68
N HIS A 73 4.88 9.78 2.54
CA HIS A 73 5.95 9.83 1.56
C HIS A 73 5.56 9.01 0.33
N ILE A 74 5.59 9.64 -0.85
CA ILE A 74 5.27 9.01 -2.13
C ILE A 74 6.56 8.88 -2.94
N PHE A 75 6.85 7.66 -3.41
CA PHE A 75 8.03 7.35 -4.21
C PHE A 75 7.62 6.83 -5.58
N ASP A 76 8.07 7.52 -6.62
CA ASP A 76 7.89 7.09 -8.00
C ASP A 76 9.18 6.44 -8.51
N LEU A 77 9.07 5.23 -9.06
CA LEU A 77 10.21 4.60 -9.74
C LEU A 77 10.23 5.06 -11.20
N THR A 78 11.14 5.97 -11.51
CA THR A 78 11.45 6.34 -12.90
C THR A 78 12.61 5.49 -13.41
N LEU A 79 12.55 5.10 -14.70
CA LEU A 79 13.71 4.57 -15.41
C LEU A 79 14.75 5.69 -15.50
N SER A 80 15.96 5.45 -15.00
CA SER A 80 17.10 6.32 -15.25
C SER A 80 17.57 6.11 -16.69
N ASN A 81 17.00 6.88 -17.63
CA ASN A 81 17.61 7.01 -18.96
C ASN A 81 18.83 7.93 -18.82
N GLU A 82 20.03 7.36 -18.78
CA GLU A 82 21.28 8.11 -18.78
C GLU A 82 21.54 8.76 -20.14
N SER A 83 21.68 10.10 -20.17
CA SER A 83 22.71 10.79 -20.98
C SER A 83 22.59 12.32 -20.79
N ALA A 84 23.23 12.88 -19.77
CA ALA A 84 23.65 14.27 -19.82
C ALA A 84 25.03 14.32 -20.49
N PRO A 85 25.25 15.11 -21.56
CA PRO A 85 26.56 15.19 -22.20
C PRO A 85 27.54 15.91 -21.26
N THR A 86 28.56 15.19 -20.79
CA THR A 86 29.73 15.80 -20.15
C THR A 86 30.53 16.54 -21.22
N THR A 87 30.53 17.87 -21.17
CA THR A 87 31.52 18.67 -21.87
C THR A 87 32.89 18.42 -21.26
N HIS A 88 33.79 17.88 -22.07
CA HIS A 88 35.22 17.76 -21.85
C HIS A 88 35.83 19.09 -21.39
N GLU A 89 36.80 19.03 -20.47
CA GLU A 89 38.14 19.56 -20.77
C GLU A 89 39.25 18.91 -19.90
N GLU A 90 40.30 18.57 -20.64
CA GLU A 90 41.67 18.11 -20.36
C GLU A 90 42.22 18.06 -18.92
N ASN A 91 42.89 16.94 -18.57
CA ASN A 91 44.36 16.87 -18.67
C ASN A 91 44.91 15.48 -18.33
N ILE A 92 45.68 14.93 -19.27
CA ILE A 92 46.56 13.77 -19.10
C ILE A 92 47.92 14.30 -18.58
N PRO A 93 48.58 13.61 -17.62
CA PRO A 93 49.93 13.18 -17.94
C PRO A 93 50.21 11.70 -17.59
N THR A 94 50.76 11.03 -18.59
CA THR A 94 51.51 9.77 -18.60
C THR A 94 52.61 9.69 -17.54
N SER A 95 52.72 8.56 -16.83
CA SER A 95 54.00 7.84 -16.64
C SER A 95 53.81 6.42 -16.10
N LEU A 96 54.54 5.49 -16.73
CA LEU A 96 54.63 4.06 -16.44
C LEU A 96 55.46 3.78 -15.18
N LYS A 97 54.94 2.98 -14.24
CA LYS A 97 55.74 2.03 -13.44
C LYS A 97 54.93 0.77 -13.14
N LYS A 98 55.43 -0.37 -13.65
CA LYS A 98 55.12 -1.72 -13.16
C LYS A 98 55.58 -1.84 -11.71
N ASN A 99 54.75 -2.42 -10.86
CA ASN A 99 55.19 -3.27 -9.74
C ASN A 99 54.09 -4.29 -9.45
N ASN A 100 54.49 -5.56 -9.42
CA ASN A 100 53.68 -6.67 -8.94
C ASN A 100 53.71 -6.63 -7.42
N ASP A 101 52.56 -6.53 -6.77
CA ASP A 101 52.37 -7.04 -5.41
C ASP A 101 50.90 -7.42 -5.23
N ALA A 102 50.69 -8.53 -4.53
CA ALA A 102 49.42 -9.19 -4.35
C ALA A 102 48.35 -8.27 -3.73
N GLN A 103 47.24 -8.07 -4.43
CA GLN A 103 46.06 -7.46 -3.85
C GLN A 103 44.80 -7.99 -4.53
N THR A 104 43.93 -8.56 -3.69
CA THR A 104 42.47 -8.70 -3.77
C THR A 104 41.85 -8.62 -5.17
N PRO A 105 41.04 -9.61 -5.62
CA PRO A 105 40.33 -9.48 -6.89
C PRO A 105 39.40 -8.28 -6.81
N ALA A 106 39.85 -7.16 -7.39
CA ALA A 106 39.05 -6.00 -7.64
C ALA A 106 37.92 -6.44 -8.58
N MET A 107 36.73 -6.64 -8.02
CA MET A 107 35.52 -6.73 -8.81
C MET A 107 35.44 -5.45 -9.63
N ARG A 108 35.75 -5.56 -10.92
CA ARG A 108 35.24 -4.62 -11.92
C ARG A 108 33.73 -4.63 -11.75
N PRO A 109 33.07 -3.49 -11.51
CA PRO A 109 31.62 -3.48 -11.54
C PRO A 109 31.23 -3.84 -12.97
N LEU A 110 30.54 -4.97 -13.13
CA LEU A 110 29.77 -5.20 -14.35
C LEU A 110 28.77 -4.06 -14.42
N ILE A 111 28.88 -3.27 -15.48
CA ILE A 111 27.90 -2.25 -15.83
C ILE A 111 26.60 -3.01 -16.11
N ILE A 112 25.65 -2.93 -15.18
CA ILE A 112 24.28 -3.39 -15.36
C ILE A 112 23.47 -2.17 -15.75
N ASP A 113 22.76 -2.27 -16.89
CA ASP A 113 21.86 -1.27 -17.45
C ASP A 113 20.94 -0.66 -16.38
N SER A 114 21.04 0.67 -16.21
CA SER A 114 20.15 1.56 -15.43
C SER A 114 19.73 1.06 -14.04
N THR A 115 20.57 1.27 -13.01
CA THR A 115 20.11 1.20 -11.62
C THR A 115 19.00 2.24 -11.38
N LYS A 116 17.74 1.80 -11.22
CA LYS A 116 16.65 2.63 -10.66
C LYS A 116 16.95 2.83 -9.17
N VAL A 117 17.19 4.06 -8.73
CA VAL A 117 17.47 4.36 -7.32
C VAL A 117 16.36 5.25 -6.76
N ILE A 118 15.78 4.86 -5.62
CA ILE A 118 14.88 5.70 -4.83
C ILE A 118 15.68 6.35 -3.70
N GLU A 119 16.26 7.52 -3.94
CA GLU A 119 17.05 8.22 -2.91
C GLU A 119 16.19 9.05 -1.95
N LYS A 120 15.05 9.57 -2.43
CA LYS A 120 14.17 10.47 -1.67
C LYS A 120 12.72 10.36 -2.16
N PRO A 121 11.72 10.69 -1.32
CA PRO A 121 10.35 10.76 -1.77
C PRO A 121 10.18 11.82 -2.86
N THR A 122 9.40 11.49 -3.89
CA THR A 122 8.97 12.43 -4.93
C THR A 122 8.09 13.52 -4.33
N LEU A 123 7.26 13.15 -3.37
CA LEU A 123 6.32 14.04 -2.70
C LEU A 123 6.15 13.61 -1.25
N THR A 124 6.01 14.58 -0.35
CA THR A 124 5.67 14.33 1.05
C THR A 124 4.45 15.18 1.40
N LEU A 125 3.39 14.51 1.86
CA LEU A 125 2.12 15.12 2.23
C LEU A 125 1.87 14.94 3.72
N SER A 126 1.13 15.88 4.32
CA SER A 126 0.66 15.72 5.70
C SER A 126 -0.57 14.82 5.74
N VAL A 127 -0.57 13.89 6.69
CA VAL A 127 -1.68 13.00 7.04
C VAL A 127 -1.89 13.03 8.55
N PRO A 128 -3.03 12.51 9.06
CA PRO A 128 -3.19 12.31 10.49
C PRO A 128 -2.06 11.48 11.08
N VAL A 129 -1.68 11.79 12.32
CA VAL A 129 -0.79 10.93 13.12
C VAL A 129 -1.51 9.64 13.51
N ASN A 130 -0.74 8.66 14.03
CA ASN A 130 -1.25 7.39 14.53
C ASN A 130 -1.93 6.50 13.47
N CYS A 131 -1.58 6.66 12.19
CA CYS A 131 -2.02 5.74 11.14
C CYS A 131 -1.33 4.38 11.30
N ASN A 132 -2.11 3.30 11.34
CA ASN A 132 -1.61 1.93 11.44
C ASN A 132 -1.91 1.08 10.20
N ARG A 133 -2.84 1.50 9.34
CA ARG A 133 -3.12 0.88 8.03
C ARG A 133 -3.31 1.95 6.97
N ILE A 134 -2.89 1.61 5.76
CA ILE A 134 -3.14 2.37 4.55
C ILE A 134 -3.68 1.41 3.49
N LEU A 135 -4.60 1.91 2.67
CA LEU A 135 -5.14 1.22 1.50
C LEU A 135 -5.32 2.27 0.39
N ILE A 136 -4.94 1.92 -0.83
CA ILE A 136 -5.17 2.74 -2.03
C ILE A 136 -6.11 1.97 -2.95
N ALA A 137 -7.32 2.48 -3.14
CA ALA A 137 -8.31 1.87 -3.99
C ALA A 137 -9.46 2.86 -4.23
N ASP A 138 -10.12 2.75 -5.38
CA ASP A 138 -11.44 3.32 -5.64
C ASP A 138 -12.50 2.59 -4.80
N ILE A 139 -12.97 3.22 -3.71
CA ILE A 139 -13.93 2.63 -2.77
C ILE A 139 -15.37 3.01 -3.05
N ASP A 140 -15.64 4.03 -3.89
CA ASP A 140 -17.00 4.50 -4.18
C ASP A 140 -17.40 4.44 -5.67
N ASP A 141 -16.54 3.88 -6.51
CA ASP A 141 -16.76 3.63 -7.95
C ASP A 141 -16.82 4.93 -8.78
N ASP A 142 -16.13 5.99 -8.32
CA ASP A 142 -16.00 7.27 -9.05
C ASP A 142 -14.86 7.29 -10.08
N GLY A 143 -14.06 6.21 -10.13
CA GLY A 143 -12.92 6.04 -11.03
C GLY A 143 -11.62 6.68 -10.52
N ILE A 144 -11.63 7.22 -9.30
CA ILE A 144 -10.48 7.85 -8.63
C ILE A 144 -10.12 6.99 -7.42
N ASN A 145 -8.89 6.51 -7.36
CA ASN A 145 -8.36 5.86 -6.18
C ASN A 145 -8.23 6.87 -5.02
N GLU A 146 -8.78 6.50 -3.87
CA GLU A 146 -8.59 7.21 -2.63
C GLU A 146 -7.49 6.62 -1.76
N ILE A 147 -7.01 7.42 -0.82
CA ILE A 147 -6.12 6.98 0.25
C ILE A 147 -6.96 6.79 1.49
N VAL A 148 -7.10 5.54 1.92
CA VAL A 148 -7.83 5.14 3.12
C VAL A 148 -6.83 4.90 4.24
N LEU A 149 -6.93 5.68 5.31
CA LEU A 149 -6.06 5.59 6.49
C LEU A 149 -6.86 5.11 7.70
N ALA A 150 -6.49 3.97 8.27
CA ALA A 150 -6.96 3.57 9.59
C ALA A 150 -5.99 4.07 10.65
N ARG A 151 -6.55 4.57 11.75
CA ARG A 151 -5.81 5.10 12.89
C ARG A 151 -6.05 4.27 14.13
N THR A 152 -5.08 4.28 15.06
CA THR A 152 -5.18 3.57 16.34
C THR A 152 -6.22 4.17 17.31
N ASP A 153 -6.75 5.35 17.01
CA ASP A 153 -7.87 5.97 17.73
C ASP A 153 -9.23 5.61 17.12
N ARG A 154 -9.30 4.49 16.39
CA ARG A 154 -10.55 3.89 15.86
C ARG A 154 -11.25 4.76 14.81
N VAL A 155 -10.46 5.55 14.11
CA VAL A 155 -10.91 6.43 13.04
C VAL A 155 -10.43 5.88 11.71
N LEU A 156 -11.34 5.78 10.74
CA LEU A 156 -11.01 5.57 9.34
C LEU A 156 -11.23 6.87 8.59
N GLN A 157 -10.22 7.33 7.85
CA GLN A 157 -10.26 8.61 7.17
C GLN A 157 -9.82 8.43 5.72
N VAL A 158 -10.59 9.00 4.79
CA VAL A 158 -10.42 8.83 3.35
C VAL A 158 -10.09 10.15 2.72
N PHE A 159 -9.09 10.14 1.84
CA PHE A 159 -8.60 11.32 1.17
C PHE A 159 -8.52 11.13 -0.33
N ASN A 160 -8.83 12.19 -1.05
CA ASN A 160 -8.49 12.33 -2.46
C ASN A 160 -7.17 13.05 -2.61
N PHE A 161 -6.34 12.55 -3.53
CA PHE A 161 -5.15 13.27 -3.95
C PHE A 161 -5.53 14.39 -4.92
N GLN A 162 -5.17 15.63 -4.58
CA GLN A 162 -5.45 16.81 -5.38
C GLN A 162 -4.17 17.44 -5.90
N ILE A 163 -4.16 17.74 -7.20
CA ILE A 163 -3.17 18.62 -7.82
C ILE A 163 -3.85 19.97 -8.03
N PRO A 164 -3.37 21.05 -7.38
CA PRO A 164 -3.91 22.38 -7.59
C PRO A 164 -3.84 22.77 -9.07
N SER A 165 -4.99 23.10 -9.67
CA SER A 165 -5.01 23.71 -11.00
C SER A 165 -4.59 25.17 -10.90
N LEU A 166 -3.70 25.63 -11.79
CA LEU A 166 -3.41 27.05 -11.92
C LEU A 166 -4.71 27.81 -12.27
N PRO A 167 -5.00 28.95 -11.64
CA PRO A 167 -6.17 29.74 -11.97
C PRO A 167 -6.07 30.19 -13.44
N ILE A 168 -7.04 29.77 -14.25
CA ILE A 168 -7.18 30.25 -15.62
C ILE A 168 -7.65 31.71 -15.51
N ASP A 169 -6.79 32.64 -15.93
CA ASP A 169 -7.06 34.08 -15.91
C ASP A 169 -8.39 34.41 -16.61
N SER A 170 -9.39 34.82 -15.84
CA SER A 170 -10.52 35.63 -16.31
C SER A 170 -11.16 36.38 -15.13
N ALA A 171 -10.62 37.57 -14.89
CA ALA A 171 -11.23 38.74 -14.26
C ALA A 171 -11.70 38.67 -12.78
N ALA A 172 -10.96 39.42 -11.96
CA ALA A 172 -11.41 40.26 -10.83
C ALA A 172 -11.87 39.61 -9.50
N SER A 173 -10.92 39.59 -8.56
CA SER A 173 -11.00 40.05 -7.15
C SER A 173 -12.26 39.77 -6.32
N ILE A 174 -12.10 39.01 -5.22
CA ILE A 174 -12.11 39.46 -3.81
C ILE A 174 -12.04 38.20 -2.91
N LYS A 175 -10.98 38.11 -2.09
CA LYS A 175 -10.67 37.04 -1.11
C LYS A 175 -10.49 35.63 -1.71
N ALA A 176 -9.39 35.41 -2.43
CA ALA A 176 -8.89 34.05 -2.61
C ALA A 176 -8.39 33.52 -1.25
N PRO A 177 -8.90 32.39 -0.71
CA PRO A 177 -8.18 31.67 0.32
C PRO A 177 -6.84 31.24 -0.26
N LEU A 178 -5.79 31.19 0.57
CA LEU A 178 -4.46 30.69 0.25
C LEU A 178 -4.56 29.45 -0.67
N THR A 179 -4.41 29.63 -1.98
CA THR A 179 -4.45 28.53 -2.94
C THR A 179 -3.21 27.69 -2.67
N LYS A 180 -3.40 26.46 -2.20
CA LYS A 180 -2.29 25.53 -1.95
C LYS A 180 -1.53 25.38 -3.27
N GLU A 181 -0.30 25.85 -3.35
CA GLU A 181 0.54 25.72 -4.56
C GLU A 181 1.11 24.30 -4.72
N GLN A 182 0.99 23.47 -3.68
CA GLN A 182 1.50 22.11 -3.64
C GLN A 182 0.36 21.09 -3.66
N PRO A 183 0.59 19.89 -4.23
CA PRO A 183 -0.33 18.78 -4.11
C PRO A 183 -0.73 18.55 -2.65
N TYR A 184 -1.98 18.19 -2.42
CA TYR A 184 -2.49 17.98 -1.07
C TYR A 184 -3.53 16.86 -1.03
N LEU A 185 -3.80 16.38 0.17
CA LEU A 185 -4.87 15.44 0.43
C LEU A 185 -6.11 16.20 0.90
N GLU A 186 -7.20 16.02 0.16
CA GLU A 186 -8.51 16.54 0.51
C GLU A 186 -9.29 15.45 1.24
N GLU A 187 -9.75 15.73 2.45
CA GLU A 187 -10.57 14.77 3.21
C GLU A 187 -11.92 14.58 2.51
N LYS A 188 -12.18 13.35 2.06
CA LYS A 188 -13.45 12.95 1.43
C LYS A 188 -14.42 12.43 2.48
N LYS A 189 -13.95 11.56 3.39
CA LYS A 189 -14.84 10.88 4.34
C LYS A 189 -14.13 10.48 5.63
N LYS A 190 -14.94 10.29 6.68
CA LYS A 190 -14.48 9.86 8.00
C LYS A 190 -15.51 9.00 8.70
N TRP A 191 -15.07 7.88 9.27
CA TRP A 191 -15.86 6.97 10.10
C TRP A 191 -15.22 6.77 11.47
N TYR A 192 -16.06 6.51 12.47
CA TYR A 192 -15.67 6.27 13.85
C TYR A 192 -16.20 4.90 14.28
N PHE A 193 -15.33 4.10 14.87
CA PHE A 193 -15.67 2.73 15.27
C PHE A 193 -15.53 2.56 16.78
N ASP A 194 -16.37 1.69 17.35
CA ASP A 194 -16.29 1.36 18.76
C ASP A 194 -15.05 0.51 19.10
N GLY A 195 -14.63 -0.34 18.16
CA GLY A 195 -13.47 -1.23 18.28
C GLY A 195 -12.25 -0.76 17.49
N GLN A 196 -11.08 -1.33 17.82
CA GLN A 196 -9.84 -1.10 17.07
C GLN A 196 -9.98 -1.53 15.61
N ILE A 197 -9.32 -0.79 14.70
CA ILE A 197 -9.19 -1.22 13.31
C ILE A 197 -7.92 -2.06 13.20
N THR A 198 -8.12 -3.37 13.01
CA THR A 198 -7.06 -4.37 12.99
C THR A 198 -6.62 -4.72 11.56
N SER A 199 -7.53 -4.66 10.59
CA SER A 199 -7.22 -4.95 9.19
C SER A 199 -8.13 -4.16 8.25
N LEU A 200 -7.65 -3.90 7.03
CA LEU A 200 -8.40 -3.24 5.95
C LEU A 200 -8.27 -4.08 4.68
N SER A 201 -9.37 -4.21 3.94
CA SER A 201 -9.35 -4.84 2.63
C SER A 201 -10.47 -4.30 1.75
N THR A 202 -10.32 -4.44 0.44
CA THR A 202 -11.41 -4.20 -0.52
C THR A 202 -11.92 -5.51 -1.09
N ALA A 203 -13.18 -5.56 -1.48
CA ALA A 203 -13.71 -6.62 -2.31
C ALA A 203 -14.71 -6.05 -3.31
N LYS A 204 -15.18 -6.90 -4.22
CA LYS A 204 -16.31 -6.57 -5.09
C LYS A 204 -17.54 -7.36 -4.68
N ASP A 205 -18.68 -6.67 -4.64
CA ASP A 205 -19.98 -7.29 -4.49
C ASP A 205 -20.19 -8.32 -5.63
N PRO A 206 -20.50 -9.60 -5.34
CA PRO A 206 -20.60 -10.62 -6.37
C PRO A 206 -21.70 -10.37 -7.41
N ALA A 207 -22.79 -9.70 -7.01
CA ALA A 207 -23.97 -9.45 -7.81
C ALA A 207 -23.85 -8.16 -8.63
N THR A 208 -23.47 -7.07 -7.98
CA THR A 208 -23.39 -5.72 -8.57
C THR A 208 -22.01 -5.35 -9.06
N SER A 209 -20.96 -6.07 -8.64
CA SER A 209 -19.54 -5.73 -8.86
C SER A 209 -19.11 -4.39 -8.24
N SER A 210 -19.94 -3.78 -7.40
CA SER A 210 -19.63 -2.54 -6.69
C SER A 210 -18.51 -2.77 -5.67
N PRO A 211 -17.67 -1.76 -5.39
CA PRO A 211 -16.66 -1.85 -4.36
C PRO A 211 -17.28 -2.01 -2.97
N LEU A 212 -16.59 -2.80 -2.15
CA LEU A 212 -16.88 -3.03 -0.74
C LEU A 212 -15.60 -2.78 0.06
N LEU A 213 -15.67 -1.91 1.06
CA LEU A 213 -14.59 -1.66 2.00
C LEU A 213 -14.83 -2.50 3.26
N ILE A 214 -13.85 -3.31 3.63
CA ILE A 214 -13.97 -4.29 4.71
C ILE A 214 -12.98 -3.96 5.81
N ILE A 215 -13.48 -3.87 7.03
CA ILE A 215 -12.75 -3.42 8.20
C ILE A 215 -12.78 -4.55 9.23
N GLY A 216 -11.61 -5.06 9.58
CA GLY A 216 -11.45 -6.08 10.61
C GLY A 216 -11.37 -5.43 11.98
N GLN A 217 -12.11 -5.97 12.95
CA GLN A 217 -12.06 -5.60 14.36
C GLN A 217 -11.65 -6.82 15.21
N PRO A 218 -11.11 -6.63 16.43
CA PRO A 218 -10.75 -7.75 17.30
C PRO A 218 -11.89 -8.75 17.52
N GLY A 219 -11.55 -9.99 17.87
CA GLY A 219 -12.52 -11.04 18.19
C GLY A 219 -13.25 -11.62 16.97
N GLY A 220 -12.69 -11.47 15.76
CA GLY A 220 -13.30 -11.96 14.54
C GLY A 220 -14.44 -11.09 14.00
N HIS A 221 -14.67 -9.92 14.58
CA HIS A 221 -15.65 -8.97 14.09
C HIS A 221 -15.16 -8.29 12.81
N PHE A 222 -16.10 -7.95 11.92
CA PHE A 222 -15.78 -7.12 10.77
C PHE A 222 -16.98 -6.27 10.35
N ILE A 223 -16.69 -5.18 9.67
CA ILE A 223 -17.66 -4.24 9.14
C ILE A 223 -17.45 -4.16 7.63
N ILE A 224 -18.55 -4.20 6.88
CA ILE A 224 -18.56 -3.88 5.46
C ILE A 224 -19.17 -2.50 5.28
N ILE A 225 -18.48 -1.64 4.54
CA ILE A 225 -18.98 -0.36 4.04
C ILE A 225 -19.20 -0.52 2.53
N GLU A 226 -20.46 -0.35 2.12
CA GLU A 226 -20.86 -0.32 0.71
C GLU A 226 -20.58 1.07 0.09
N LYS A 227 -20.54 1.18 -1.24
CA LYS A 227 -20.35 2.46 -1.94
C LYS A 227 -21.38 3.56 -1.61
N ASN A 228 -22.56 3.16 -1.12
CA ASN A 228 -23.62 4.07 -0.66
C ASN A 228 -23.43 4.49 0.81
N GLU A 229 -22.25 4.21 1.37
CA GLU A 229 -21.84 4.47 2.75
C GLU A 229 -22.60 3.66 3.81
N LYS A 230 -23.40 2.68 3.39
CA LYS A 230 -24.11 1.81 4.32
C LYS A 230 -23.13 0.89 5.03
N GLU A 231 -23.11 0.99 6.35
CA GLU A 231 -22.32 0.15 7.23
C GLU A 231 -23.13 -1.08 7.67
N THR A 232 -22.54 -2.26 7.51
CA THR A 232 -23.10 -3.50 8.06
C THR A 232 -22.05 -4.20 8.90
N SER A 233 -22.31 -4.33 10.20
CA SER A 233 -21.45 -5.04 11.14
C SER A 233 -21.84 -6.50 11.24
N PHE A 234 -20.84 -7.38 11.25
CA PHE A 234 -21.00 -8.81 11.33
C PHE A 234 -20.19 -9.36 12.50
N PRO A 235 -20.84 -9.96 13.51
CA PRO A 235 -20.15 -10.84 14.44
C PRO A 235 -19.84 -12.19 13.76
N ILE A 236 -18.70 -12.80 14.10
CA ILE A 236 -18.59 -14.25 13.97
C ILE A 236 -19.51 -14.85 15.04
N GLN A 237 -20.76 -15.14 14.69
CA GLN A 237 -21.62 -15.99 15.50
C GLN A 237 -21.27 -17.43 15.16
N VAL A 238 -20.54 -18.08 16.05
CA VAL A 238 -20.36 -19.54 16.01
C VAL A 238 -21.73 -20.14 16.29
N SER A 239 -22.35 -20.76 15.28
CA SER A 239 -23.47 -21.65 15.54
C SER A 239 -22.96 -22.86 16.32
N GLY A 240 -23.01 -22.81 17.66
CA GLY A 240 -22.61 -23.94 18.50
C GLY A 240 -22.22 -23.63 19.96
N ASP A 241 -21.72 -22.43 20.28
CA ASP A 241 -21.27 -22.15 21.64
C ASP A 241 -22.36 -21.50 22.49
N GLN A 242 -22.99 -22.31 23.35
CA GLN A 242 -23.74 -21.87 24.52
C GLN A 242 -22.86 -21.78 25.79
N SER A 243 -21.54 -21.69 25.66
CA SER A 243 -20.67 -21.27 26.75
C SER A 243 -20.43 -19.77 26.62
N GLY A 244 -20.76 -19.02 27.66
CA GLY A 244 -20.42 -17.60 27.79
C GLY A 244 -18.92 -17.38 27.95
N GLU A 245 -18.13 -17.83 26.97
CA GLU A 245 -16.73 -17.45 26.86
C GLU A 245 -16.68 -15.98 26.43
N GLU A 246 -15.99 -15.17 27.24
CA GLU A 246 -15.64 -13.79 26.91
C GLU A 246 -15.06 -13.75 25.49
N PHE A 247 -15.57 -12.84 24.66
CA PHE A 247 -14.92 -12.52 23.39
C PHE A 247 -13.47 -12.16 23.70
N THR A 248 -12.53 -13.03 23.36
CA THR A 248 -11.12 -12.71 23.46
C THR A 248 -10.85 -11.56 22.50
N GLU A 249 -10.33 -10.44 22.99
CA GLU A 249 -9.87 -9.29 22.18
C GLU A 249 -8.60 -9.63 21.39
N VAL A 250 -8.63 -10.72 20.64
CA VAL A 250 -7.55 -11.12 19.73
C VAL A 250 -7.65 -10.35 18.42
N SER A 251 -6.51 -9.94 17.86
CA SER A 251 -6.49 -9.23 16.58
C SER A 251 -7.06 -10.10 15.45
N THR A 252 -7.74 -9.46 14.50
CA THR A 252 -8.29 -10.10 13.30
C THR A 252 -7.59 -9.57 12.05
N GLU A 253 -7.16 -10.47 11.18
CA GLU A 253 -6.60 -10.14 9.88
C GLU A 253 -7.54 -10.56 8.76
N ILE A 254 -7.75 -9.67 7.78
CA ILE A 254 -8.49 -9.99 6.55
C ILE A 254 -7.51 -10.36 5.47
N VAL A 255 -7.62 -11.59 4.98
CA VAL A 255 -6.86 -12.06 3.81
C VAL A 255 -7.79 -12.10 2.61
N LYS A 256 -7.44 -11.33 1.58
CA LYS A 256 -8.12 -11.35 0.28
C LYS A 256 -7.38 -12.24 -0.69
N GLY A 257 -8.10 -13.21 -1.24
CA GLY A 257 -7.72 -13.97 -2.41
C GLY A 257 -8.61 -13.66 -3.60
N THR A 258 -8.21 -14.15 -4.76
CA THR A 258 -9.01 -14.13 -5.97
C THR A 258 -9.14 -15.55 -6.50
N LYS A 259 -10.36 -15.92 -6.92
CA LYS A 259 -10.65 -17.17 -7.61
C LYS A 259 -11.28 -16.88 -8.97
N PHE A 260 -10.82 -17.55 -10.01
CA PHE A 260 -11.48 -17.54 -11.31
C PHE A 260 -12.57 -18.63 -11.34
N LYS A 261 -13.80 -18.23 -11.65
CA LYS A 261 -14.93 -19.15 -11.83
C LYS A 261 -15.65 -18.80 -13.13
N ASN A 262 -15.71 -19.76 -14.05
CA ASN A 262 -16.34 -19.59 -15.37
C ASN A 262 -15.83 -18.35 -16.13
N GLY A 263 -14.51 -18.09 -16.08
CA GLY A 263 -13.91 -16.89 -16.70
C GLY A 263 -14.16 -15.57 -15.96
N LYS A 264 -15.02 -15.54 -14.93
CA LYS A 264 -15.22 -14.36 -14.07
C LYS A 264 -14.26 -14.41 -12.88
N ARG A 265 -13.59 -13.29 -12.60
CA ARG A 265 -12.80 -13.08 -11.38
C ARG A 265 -13.77 -12.88 -10.20
N VAL A 266 -13.57 -13.62 -9.12
CA VAL A 266 -14.37 -13.52 -7.88
C VAL A 266 -13.42 -13.38 -6.71
N ASP A 267 -13.68 -12.42 -5.84
CA ASP A 267 -12.90 -12.26 -4.61
C ASP A 267 -13.33 -13.30 -3.56
N VAL A 268 -12.36 -13.85 -2.85
CA VAL A 268 -12.55 -14.75 -1.71
C VAL A 268 -11.89 -14.09 -0.52
N LEU A 269 -12.60 -13.97 0.58
CA LEU A 269 -12.05 -13.36 1.79
C LEU A 269 -11.97 -14.41 2.88
N ALA A 270 -10.94 -14.31 3.71
CA ALA A 270 -10.82 -15.06 4.95
C ALA A 270 -10.53 -14.08 6.09
N LEU A 271 -11.22 -14.26 7.21
CA LEU A 271 -10.89 -13.64 8.48
C LEU A 271 -10.07 -14.63 9.28
N ILE A 272 -8.94 -14.18 9.80
CA ILE A 272 -8.03 -14.98 10.60
C ILE A 272 -7.82 -14.26 11.93
N THR A 273 -8.11 -14.92 13.03
CA THR A 273 -7.89 -14.38 14.38
C THR A 273 -6.60 -14.95 14.98
N MET A 274 -5.96 -14.21 15.89
CA MET A 274 -4.69 -14.64 16.48
C MET A 274 -4.79 -15.91 17.36
N ASP A 275 -5.98 -16.25 17.84
CA ASP A 275 -6.26 -17.53 18.53
C ASP A 275 -6.44 -18.70 17.54
N GLY A 276 -6.21 -18.48 16.24
CA GLY A 276 -6.16 -19.51 15.22
C GLY A 276 -7.48 -19.82 14.54
N ARG A 277 -8.56 -19.05 14.78
CA ARG A 277 -9.83 -19.25 14.05
C ARG A 277 -9.70 -18.68 12.65
N ILE A 278 -10.18 -19.45 11.67
CA ILE A 278 -10.25 -19.04 10.27
C ILE A 278 -11.70 -19.14 9.81
N ALA A 279 -12.22 -18.04 9.29
CA ALA A 279 -13.57 -17.94 8.74
C ALA A 279 -13.51 -17.46 7.29
N PHE A 280 -13.97 -18.28 6.34
CA PHE A 280 -14.07 -17.87 4.94
C PHE A 280 -15.39 -17.14 4.69
N LEU A 281 -15.33 -15.98 4.05
CA LEU A 281 -16.52 -15.29 3.55
C LEU A 281 -16.73 -15.69 2.09
N VAL A 282 -17.52 -16.74 1.92
CA VAL A 282 -17.92 -17.21 0.58
C VAL A 282 -19.29 -16.64 0.27
N ARG A 283 -19.30 -15.63 -0.62
CA ARG A 283 -20.50 -14.97 -1.19
C ARG A 283 -21.08 -13.88 -0.28
N ILE A 284 -20.77 -12.62 -0.62
CA ILE A 284 -21.30 -11.41 0.00
C ILE A 284 -22.70 -11.10 -0.59
N ASP A 285 -23.61 -12.07 -0.57
CA ASP A 285 -25.01 -11.86 -0.95
C ASP A 285 -25.85 -12.20 0.28
N ILE A 286 -25.83 -11.31 1.29
CA ILE A 286 -26.78 -11.25 2.43
C ILE A 286 -26.86 -12.54 3.30
N SER A 287 -26.06 -13.57 3.01
CA SER A 287 -25.97 -14.85 3.71
C SER A 287 -24.50 -15.23 3.74
N ILE A 288 -23.78 -14.65 4.70
CA ILE A 288 -22.37 -14.98 4.93
C ILE A 288 -22.33 -16.39 5.52
N PHE A 289 -21.87 -17.36 4.73
CA PHE A 289 -21.55 -18.68 5.23
C PHE A 289 -20.18 -18.62 5.89
N ILE A 290 -20.17 -18.50 7.21
CA ILE A 290 -18.96 -18.64 8.02
C ILE A 290 -18.64 -20.14 8.10
N ILE A 291 -17.63 -20.59 7.36
CA ILE A 291 -17.04 -21.91 7.57
C ILE A 291 -15.87 -21.72 8.52
N THR A 292 -16.08 -22.04 9.79
CA THR A 292 -15.05 -22.02 10.83
C THR A 292 -14.29 -23.35 10.82
N PHE A 293 -12.97 -23.28 10.64
CA PHE A 293 -12.09 -24.41 10.96
C PHE A 293 -11.44 -24.11 12.31
N VAL A 294 -11.72 -24.96 13.32
CA VAL A 294 -11.02 -24.92 14.61
C VAL A 294 -9.95 -26.00 14.56
N SER A 295 -8.69 -25.60 14.75
CA SER A 295 -7.60 -26.57 14.97
C SER A 295 -7.81 -27.22 16.34
N SER A 296 -8.02 -28.54 16.36
CA SER A 296 -8.01 -29.37 17.57
C SER A 296 -6.60 -29.55 18.14
#